data_AF-A0A956R7Q9-F1
#
_entry.id   AF-A0A956R7Q9-F1
#
_cell.length_a   1.000
_cell.length_b   1.000
_cell.length_c   1.000
_cell.angle_alpha   90.00
_cell.angle_beta   90.00
_cell.angle_gamma   90.00
#
_symmetry.space_group_name_H-M   'P 1'
#
loop_
_entity.id
_entity.type
_entity.pdbx_description
1 polymer ?
#
loop_
_entity_poly.entity_id
_entity_poly.type
_entity_poly.pdbx_seq_one_letter_code
_entity_poly.pdbx_strand_id
1 'polypeptide(L)'
;MTGVGRCSSRKAPVIKLAAGAAEDDHLVLLGQLNSSTACFWLKQVCMDKGVGGQGGGIKPERWHRAYEFDSTKIQMLPLAGTTTPLLEHARQLDHIALERANGTVHRCIEEHAAKGSTKLLDSLIERRHRQDRLQSSLIYLQEELDWLCYALYKVDDAAVEADGSLAIAAFPEVTAGQRPFEIRLACKDVLIRNDIADGKRTTEEPTIWFDVHGIEPVTDTAAIEDAAYRARVEARLALIERSAALQLLEQPTYKRRWYKPDYEAEEREALDGWLADRLEDWAKTQASPWTLAQAAVALEGEPAVRAVCEVRTGRKDYSLVAELKRLVEGDSVPGNKHQVYKAKGLEKRAAWERTWALQHAEDRGEKVDVPVPPKYGSGDFAKIGYWRLRGKLDVPKERFIAFAEMPRATGERALYGWAGWTPLQRAQVYLELDERAETQGLAVEDRYGLLWGAWFLLPWVAWENPAAADEFRAVIQDLVGAAGVTEAMLARWAEGAGA
;
A
#
# COMPACT_ATOMS: atom_id res chain seq x y z
N MET A 1 23.72 -14.88 11.05
CA MET A 1 22.69 -14.52 12.04
C MET A 1 21.50 -13.99 11.26
N THR A 2 20.51 -14.85 11.01
CA THR A 2 19.13 -14.77 11.55
C THR A 2 18.28 -13.69 10.88
N GLY A 3 17.67 -14.09 9.76
CA GLY A 3 16.60 -13.38 9.09
C GLY A 3 15.83 -14.31 8.17
N VAL A 4 15.39 -15.48 8.67
CA VAL A 4 14.39 -16.28 7.94
C VAL A 4 13.07 -15.51 8.05
N GLY A 5 12.85 -14.60 7.10
CA GLY A 5 11.55 -13.99 6.90
C GLY A 5 10.53 -15.10 6.67
N ARG A 6 9.60 -15.27 7.61
CA ARG A 6 8.50 -16.22 7.42
C ARG A 6 7.58 -15.65 6.35
N CYS A 7 7.82 -16.01 5.09
CA CYS A 7 6.90 -15.73 3.99
C CYS A 7 5.65 -16.61 4.18
N SER A 8 4.66 -16.06 4.87
CA SER A 8 3.41 -16.73 5.26
C SER A 8 2.31 -16.52 4.21
N SER A 9 2.54 -16.96 2.97
CA SER A 9 1.43 -17.07 2.03
C SER A 9 1.57 -18.30 1.14
N ARG A 10 0.51 -19.10 1.04
CA ARG A 10 0.48 -20.31 0.18
C ARG A 10 0.59 -19.99 -1.31
N LYS A 11 0.58 -18.70 -1.70
CA LYS A 11 0.45 -18.24 -3.09
C LYS A 11 1.71 -17.55 -3.64
N ALA A 12 2.77 -17.43 -2.84
CA ALA A 12 4.04 -16.87 -3.26
C ALA A 12 5.12 -17.97 -3.19
N PRO A 13 5.48 -18.61 -4.31
CA PRO A 13 6.52 -19.62 -4.31
C PRO A 13 7.87 -19.00 -3.94
N VAL A 14 8.65 -19.71 -3.13
CA VAL A 14 9.99 -19.31 -2.71
C VAL A 14 10.99 -20.32 -3.24
N ILE A 15 11.99 -19.85 -3.99
CA ILE A 15 13.10 -20.68 -4.45
C ILE A 15 14.27 -20.50 -3.48
N LYS A 16 14.72 -21.61 -2.88
CA LYS A 16 15.89 -21.63 -2.01
C LYS A 16 16.95 -22.51 -2.66
N LEU A 17 18.10 -21.92 -2.98
CA LEU A 17 19.25 -22.67 -3.48
C LEU A 17 19.90 -23.50 -2.37
N ALA A 18 20.72 -24.47 -2.76
CA ALA A 18 21.44 -25.34 -1.84
C ALA A 18 22.37 -24.53 -0.93
N ALA A 19 22.65 -25.07 0.26
CA ALA A 19 23.63 -24.46 1.16
C ALA A 19 25.01 -24.47 0.47
N GLY A 20 25.58 -23.28 0.24
CA GLY A 20 26.84 -23.11 -0.49
C GLY A 20 26.71 -22.46 -1.87
N ALA A 21 25.48 -22.20 -2.36
CA ALA A 21 25.27 -21.38 -3.55
C ALA A 21 25.81 -19.95 -3.34
N ALA A 22 26.51 -19.43 -4.34
CA ALA A 22 27.01 -18.06 -4.36
C ALA A 22 25.91 -17.09 -4.79
N GLU A 23 26.11 -15.79 -4.52
CA GLU A 23 25.21 -14.72 -4.99
C GLU A 23 25.01 -14.77 -6.52
N ASP A 24 26.06 -15.09 -7.26
CA ASP A 24 26.01 -15.24 -8.72
C ASP A 24 25.04 -16.34 -9.17
N ASP A 25 24.94 -17.45 -8.42
CA ASP A 25 24.00 -18.53 -8.74
C ASP A 25 22.55 -18.04 -8.62
N HIS A 26 22.28 -17.19 -7.63
CA HIS A 26 20.98 -16.53 -7.47
C HIS A 26 20.70 -15.57 -8.62
N LEU A 27 21.67 -14.74 -9.00
CA LEU A 27 21.51 -13.73 -10.05
C LEU A 27 21.30 -14.36 -11.43
N VAL A 28 22.02 -15.43 -11.77
CA VAL A 28 21.81 -16.17 -13.03
C VAL A 28 20.39 -16.71 -13.11
N LEU A 29 19.92 -17.33 -12.02
CA LEU A 29 18.55 -17.84 -11.96
C LEU A 29 17.52 -16.72 -12.08
N LEU A 30 17.73 -15.60 -11.37
CA LEU A 30 16.86 -14.43 -11.43
C LEU A 30 16.81 -13.83 -12.84
N GLY A 31 17.94 -13.72 -13.53
CA GLY A 31 17.99 -13.23 -14.90
C GLY A 31 17.11 -14.08 -15.83
N GLN A 32 17.22 -15.40 -15.77
CA GLN A 32 16.39 -16.28 -16.61
C GLN A 32 14.91 -16.22 -16.22
N LEU A 33 14.59 -16.25 -14.92
CA LEU A 33 13.21 -16.19 -14.42
C LEU A 33 12.52 -14.85 -14.73
N ASN A 34 13.28 -13.75 -14.78
CA ASN A 34 12.78 -12.42 -15.09
C ASN A 34 12.68 -12.15 -16.61
N SER A 35 12.91 -13.15 -17.46
CA SER A 35 12.81 -13.02 -18.93
C SER A 35 11.40 -13.27 -19.46
N SER A 36 11.10 -12.67 -20.60
CA SER A 36 9.92 -12.94 -21.42
C SER A 36 9.83 -14.39 -21.89
N THR A 37 10.96 -15.07 -22.14
CA THR A 37 11.01 -16.50 -22.47
C THR A 37 10.47 -17.36 -21.33
N ALA A 38 10.93 -17.10 -20.09
CA ALA A 38 10.41 -17.81 -18.92
C ALA A 38 8.94 -17.48 -18.67
N CYS A 39 8.54 -16.20 -18.82
CA CYS A 39 7.14 -15.77 -18.72
C CYS A 39 6.25 -16.48 -19.73
N PHE A 40 6.70 -16.62 -20.99
CA PHE A 40 6.01 -17.37 -22.03
C PHE A 40 5.81 -18.82 -21.63
N TRP A 41 6.89 -19.51 -21.26
CA TRP A 41 6.85 -20.91 -20.88
C TRP A 41 5.90 -21.14 -19.70
N LEU A 42 6.01 -20.32 -18.65
CA LEU A 42 5.15 -20.40 -17.47
C LEU A 42 3.68 -20.24 -17.84
N LYS A 43 3.34 -19.31 -18.74
CA LYS A 43 1.95 -19.12 -19.20
C LYS A 43 1.41 -20.25 -20.06
N GLN A 44 2.26 -21.13 -20.61
CA GLN A 44 1.80 -22.34 -21.30
C GLN A 44 1.45 -23.47 -20.33
N VAL A 45 2.18 -23.57 -19.20
CA VAL A 45 2.07 -24.73 -18.28
C VAL A 45 1.32 -24.44 -16.99
N CYS A 46 1.15 -23.17 -16.63
CA CYS A 46 0.48 -22.70 -15.42
C CYS A 46 -0.97 -22.27 -15.71
N MET A 47 -1.78 -22.19 -14.65
CA MET A 47 -3.21 -21.92 -14.77
C MET A 47 -3.51 -20.44 -15.06
N ASP A 48 -4.19 -20.17 -16.18
CA ASP A 48 -4.87 -18.89 -16.43
C ASP A 48 -6.08 -18.78 -15.49
N LYS A 49 -6.06 -17.79 -14.59
CA LYS A 49 -7.16 -17.48 -13.67
C LYS A 49 -8.21 -16.56 -14.29
N GLY A 50 -8.05 -16.22 -15.57
CA GLY A 50 -8.95 -15.37 -16.32
C GLY A 50 -9.02 -13.96 -15.74
N VAL A 51 -10.26 -13.46 -15.60
CA VAL A 51 -10.58 -12.05 -15.33
C VAL A 51 -10.38 -11.66 -13.85
N GLY A 52 -10.18 -12.62 -12.95
CA GLY A 52 -9.96 -12.39 -11.52
C GLY A 52 -11.22 -11.93 -10.75
N GLY A 53 -11.89 -12.88 -10.07
CA GLY A 53 -12.90 -12.61 -9.04
C GLY A 53 -14.29 -12.14 -9.52
N GLN A 54 -15.34 -12.45 -8.73
CA GLN A 54 -16.71 -11.96 -8.94
C GLN A 54 -16.73 -10.42 -8.92
N GLY A 55 -16.98 -9.80 -10.08
CA GLY A 55 -17.16 -8.35 -10.22
C GLY A 55 -16.07 -7.60 -10.99
N GLY A 56 -14.99 -8.27 -11.44
CA GLY A 56 -14.03 -7.67 -12.36
C GLY A 56 -14.67 -7.48 -13.74
N GLY A 57 -14.76 -6.25 -14.24
CA GLY A 57 -15.22 -5.96 -15.60
C GLY A 57 -14.42 -6.74 -16.67
N ILE A 58 -14.97 -6.85 -17.88
CA ILE A 58 -14.34 -7.57 -19.00
C ILE A 58 -12.93 -7.00 -19.20
N LYS A 59 -11.91 -7.85 -19.01
CA LYS A 59 -10.52 -7.54 -19.34
C LYS A 59 -10.27 -7.99 -20.79
N PRO A 60 -10.24 -7.06 -21.76
CA PRO A 60 -10.40 -7.42 -23.17
C PRO A 60 -9.18 -8.17 -23.73
N GLU A 61 -7.98 -7.89 -23.25
CA GLU A 61 -6.75 -8.42 -23.84
C GLU A 61 -6.03 -9.47 -22.98
N ARG A 62 -5.30 -10.39 -23.63
CA ARG A 62 -4.60 -11.52 -22.98
C ARG A 62 -3.57 -11.08 -21.95
N TRP A 63 -2.89 -9.96 -22.18
CA TRP A 63 -1.94 -9.41 -21.22
C TRP A 63 -2.63 -8.99 -19.92
N HIS A 64 -3.94 -8.72 -19.92
CA HIS A 64 -4.65 -8.27 -18.74
C HIS A 64 -5.08 -9.43 -17.80
N ARG A 65 -4.95 -10.68 -18.25
CA ARG A 65 -5.31 -11.90 -17.50
C ARG A 65 -4.33 -12.22 -16.36
N ALA A 66 -4.88 -12.72 -15.26
CA ALA A 66 -4.10 -13.16 -14.11
C ALA A 66 -3.68 -14.63 -14.24
N TYR A 67 -2.47 -14.98 -13.80
CA TYR A 67 -1.95 -16.35 -13.81
C TYR A 67 -1.56 -16.77 -12.39
N GLU A 68 -1.78 -18.04 -12.07
CA GLU A 68 -1.23 -18.67 -10.86
C GLU A 68 -0.01 -19.50 -11.24
N PHE A 69 1.18 -19.03 -10.87
CA PHE A 69 2.43 -19.75 -11.10
C PHE A 69 2.69 -20.76 -9.98
N ASP A 70 2.42 -22.02 -10.29
CA ASP A 70 2.57 -23.16 -9.38
C ASP A 70 4.06 -23.55 -9.22
N SER A 71 4.47 -23.87 -7.99
CA SER A 71 5.88 -24.20 -7.70
C SER A 71 6.36 -25.48 -8.38
N THR A 72 5.48 -26.49 -8.55
CA THR A 72 5.80 -27.74 -9.26
C THR A 72 6.07 -27.46 -10.73
N LYS A 73 5.31 -26.54 -11.33
CA LYS A 73 5.55 -26.11 -12.72
C LYS A 73 6.79 -25.25 -12.83
N ILE A 74 7.02 -24.31 -11.92
CA ILE A 74 8.25 -23.49 -11.93
C ILE A 74 9.50 -24.38 -11.85
N GLN A 75 9.48 -25.46 -11.06
CA GLN A 75 10.61 -26.41 -10.97
C GLN A 75 10.94 -27.09 -12.31
N MET A 76 9.96 -27.19 -13.22
CA MET A 76 10.13 -27.80 -14.54
C MET A 76 10.61 -26.81 -15.61
N LEU A 77 10.79 -25.52 -15.27
CA LEU A 77 11.30 -24.54 -16.22
C LEU A 77 12.68 -24.99 -16.72
N PRO A 78 12.88 -25.18 -18.03
CA PRO A 78 14.20 -25.46 -18.57
C PRO A 78 15.10 -24.27 -18.26
N LEU A 79 16.21 -24.50 -17.58
CA LEU A 79 17.23 -23.48 -17.36
C LEU A 79 18.37 -23.72 -18.33
N ALA A 80 18.75 -22.68 -19.06
CA ALA A 80 19.99 -22.69 -19.78
C ALA A 80 21.16 -22.49 -18.81
N GLY A 81 22.36 -22.92 -19.22
CA GLY A 81 23.57 -22.75 -18.40
C GLY A 81 23.93 -21.28 -18.19
N THR A 82 24.84 -21.04 -17.24
CA THR A 82 25.39 -19.71 -16.98
C THR A 82 26.25 -19.23 -18.14
N THR A 83 25.99 -18.01 -18.61
CA THR A 83 26.90 -17.27 -19.49
C THR A 83 27.35 -15.99 -18.79
N THR A 84 28.58 -15.53 -19.08
CA THR A 84 29.09 -14.27 -18.52
C THR A 84 28.16 -13.08 -18.79
N PRO A 85 27.63 -12.90 -20.01
CA PRO A 85 26.71 -11.80 -20.28
C PRO A 85 25.43 -11.85 -19.44
N LEU A 86 24.85 -13.03 -19.23
CA LEU A 86 23.63 -13.18 -18.42
C LEU A 86 23.86 -12.74 -16.98
N LEU A 87 24.99 -13.17 -16.40
CA LEU A 87 25.35 -12.78 -15.04
C LEU A 87 25.58 -11.27 -14.92
N GLU A 88 26.29 -10.66 -15.87
CA GLU A 88 26.55 -9.22 -15.87
C GLU A 88 25.26 -8.40 -15.98
N HIS A 89 24.34 -8.78 -16.86
CA HIS A 89 23.03 -8.12 -16.99
C HIS A 89 22.19 -8.28 -15.72
N ALA A 90 22.16 -9.48 -15.14
CA ALA A 90 21.43 -9.73 -13.90
C ALA A 90 21.98 -8.90 -12.73
N ARG A 91 23.31 -8.79 -12.60
CA ARG A 91 23.98 -7.93 -11.60
C ARG A 91 23.58 -6.46 -11.75
N GLN A 92 23.57 -5.95 -12.97
CA GLN A 92 23.22 -4.54 -13.22
C GLN A 92 21.74 -4.25 -12.96
N LEU A 93 20.86 -5.15 -13.40
CA LEU A 93 19.42 -5.06 -13.10
C LEU A 93 19.17 -5.04 -11.59
N ASP A 94 19.81 -5.96 -10.85
CA ASP A 94 19.69 -6.03 -9.39
C ASP A 94 20.22 -4.77 -8.71
N HIS A 95 21.41 -4.31 -9.10
CA HIS A 95 22.01 -3.09 -8.57
C HIS A 95 21.12 -1.86 -8.75
N ILE A 96 20.62 -1.62 -9.96
CA ILE A 96 19.76 -0.47 -10.29
C ILE A 96 18.40 -0.62 -9.60
N ALA A 97 17.84 -1.83 -9.53
CA ALA A 97 16.58 -2.08 -8.82
C ALA A 97 16.70 -1.80 -7.33
N LEU A 98 17.80 -2.22 -6.69
CA LEU A 98 18.11 -1.91 -5.29
C LEU A 98 18.32 -0.42 -5.07
N GLU A 99 19.05 0.25 -5.96
CA GLU A 99 19.27 1.69 -5.89
C GLU A 99 17.93 2.45 -5.98
N ARG A 100 17.05 2.04 -6.89
CA ARG A 100 15.70 2.58 -7.04
C ARG A 100 14.86 2.37 -5.78
N ALA A 101 14.86 1.14 -5.24
CA ALA A 101 14.12 0.76 -4.04
C ALA A 101 14.60 1.52 -2.78
N ASN A 102 15.90 1.83 -2.70
CA ASN A 102 16.49 2.60 -1.60
C ASN A 102 16.25 4.11 -1.72
N GLY A 103 15.98 4.62 -2.92
CA GLY A 103 15.71 6.03 -3.17
C GLY A 103 14.28 6.46 -2.83
N THR A 104 13.76 6.11 -1.66
CA THR A 104 12.38 6.42 -1.23
C THR A 104 12.19 7.90 -0.88
N VAL A 105 10.95 8.39 -0.96
CA VAL A 105 10.62 9.74 -0.47
C VAL A 105 10.89 9.86 1.03
N HIS A 106 10.54 8.85 1.82
CA HIS A 106 10.76 8.86 3.28
C HIS A 106 12.22 9.13 3.65
N ARG A 107 13.15 8.43 3.00
CA ARG A 107 14.58 8.63 3.21
C ARG A 107 15.00 10.06 2.84
N CYS A 108 14.46 10.60 1.74
CA CYS A 108 14.73 11.99 1.35
C CYS A 108 14.25 12.98 2.42
N ILE A 109 13.06 12.76 2.99
CA ILE A 109 12.53 13.58 4.10
C ILE A 109 13.47 13.49 5.30
N GLU A 110 13.86 12.29 5.73
CA GLU A 110 14.76 12.08 6.89
C GLU A 110 16.12 12.78 6.71
N GLU A 111 16.70 12.71 5.52
CA GLU A 111 18.02 13.28 5.24
C GLU A 111 18.01 14.80 5.07
N HIS A 112 16.88 15.40 4.66
CA HIS A 112 16.86 16.78 4.18
C HIS A 112 15.85 17.71 4.86
N ALA A 113 14.78 17.22 5.48
CA ALA A 113 13.76 18.08 6.08
C ALA A 113 14.33 19.02 7.16
N ALA A 114 15.23 18.51 8.01
CA ALA A 114 15.86 19.32 9.05
C ALA A 114 16.74 20.46 8.51
N LYS A 115 17.14 20.40 7.23
CA LYS A 115 17.95 21.42 6.54
C LYS A 115 17.10 22.54 5.93
N GLY A 116 15.77 22.46 6.03
CA GLY A 116 14.82 23.48 5.55
C GLY A 116 14.03 23.07 4.30
N SER A 117 12.91 23.76 4.06
CA SER A 117 11.95 23.45 2.99
C SER A 117 12.55 23.53 1.59
N THR A 118 13.37 24.54 1.30
CA THR A 118 14.07 24.66 0.01
C THR A 118 14.95 23.45 -0.26
N LYS A 119 15.78 23.04 0.72
CA LYS A 119 16.65 21.88 0.53
C LYS A 119 15.87 20.58 0.38
N LEU A 120 14.77 20.42 1.12
CA LEU A 120 13.87 19.28 0.97
C LEU A 120 13.27 19.24 -0.44
N LEU A 121 12.71 20.35 -0.92
CA LEU A 121 12.12 20.44 -2.26
C LEU A 121 13.13 20.14 -3.36
N ASP A 122 14.32 20.75 -3.31
CA ASP A 122 15.39 20.49 -4.28
C ASP A 122 15.78 19.00 -4.30
N SER A 123 15.85 18.38 -3.13
CA SER A 123 16.23 16.96 -3.01
C SER A 123 15.13 16.02 -3.52
N LEU A 124 13.86 16.39 -3.36
CA LEU A 124 12.73 15.66 -3.97
C LEU A 124 12.79 15.76 -5.51
N ILE A 125 13.06 16.95 -6.06
CA ILE A 125 13.23 17.14 -7.50
C ILE A 125 14.41 16.32 -8.04
N GLU A 126 15.57 16.38 -7.37
CA GLU A 126 16.73 15.56 -7.73
C GLU A 126 16.40 14.06 -7.67
N ARG A 127 15.64 13.63 -6.66
CA ARG A 127 15.15 12.25 -6.54
C ARG A 127 14.30 11.86 -7.75
N ARG A 128 13.34 12.69 -8.18
CA ARG A 128 12.51 12.43 -9.37
C ARG A 128 13.38 12.16 -10.60
N HIS A 129 14.33 13.06 -10.88
CA HIS A 129 15.25 12.90 -12.01
C HIS A 129 16.14 11.66 -11.90
N ARG A 130 16.59 11.30 -10.69
CA ARG A 130 17.33 10.04 -10.48
C ARG A 130 16.44 8.82 -10.72
N GLN A 131 15.21 8.83 -10.20
CA GLN A 131 14.25 7.75 -10.38
C GLN A 131 13.91 7.56 -11.87
N ASP A 132 13.72 8.64 -12.63
CA ASP A 132 13.47 8.56 -14.08
C ASP A 132 14.65 7.94 -14.83
N ARG A 133 15.88 8.38 -14.53
CA ARG A 133 17.10 7.79 -15.12
C ARG A 133 17.25 6.30 -14.79
N LEU A 134 17.05 5.92 -13.53
CA LEU A 134 17.11 4.51 -13.11
C LEU A 134 16.02 3.68 -13.81
N GLN A 135 14.80 4.23 -13.98
CA GLN A 135 13.72 3.56 -14.70
C GLN A 135 14.06 3.35 -16.17
N SER A 136 14.60 4.37 -16.84
CA SER A 136 15.10 4.27 -18.21
C SER A 136 16.12 3.14 -18.35
N SER A 137 17.13 3.09 -17.47
CA SER A 137 18.13 2.02 -17.48
C SER A 137 17.52 0.63 -17.25
N LEU A 138 16.54 0.50 -16.35
CA LEU A 138 15.84 -0.76 -16.12
C LEU A 138 14.99 -1.20 -17.33
N ILE A 139 14.34 -0.26 -18.03
CA ILE A 139 13.59 -0.56 -19.26
C ILE A 139 14.53 -1.14 -20.32
N TYR A 140 15.65 -0.45 -20.56
CA TYR A 140 16.67 -0.89 -21.51
C TYR A 140 17.24 -2.26 -21.12
N LEU A 141 17.74 -2.42 -19.90
CA LEU A 141 18.36 -3.67 -19.45
C LEU A 141 17.40 -4.86 -19.45
N GLN A 142 16.12 -4.63 -19.15
CA GLN A 142 15.11 -5.68 -19.23
C GLN A 142 14.87 -6.13 -20.68
N GLU A 143 14.90 -5.18 -21.62
CA GLU A 143 14.82 -5.49 -23.04
C GLU A 143 16.05 -6.30 -23.48
N GLU A 144 17.27 -5.86 -23.12
CA GLU A 144 18.49 -6.61 -23.43
C GLU A 144 18.50 -8.01 -22.80
N LEU A 145 17.99 -8.16 -21.57
CA LEU A 145 17.85 -9.46 -20.91
C LEU A 145 16.92 -10.40 -21.69
N ASP A 146 15.82 -9.87 -22.24
CA ASP A 146 14.89 -10.66 -23.06
C ASP A 146 15.58 -11.18 -24.32
N TRP A 147 16.27 -10.30 -25.06
CA TRP A 147 16.99 -10.67 -26.29
C TRP A 147 18.16 -11.63 -26.01
N LEU A 148 18.88 -11.42 -24.91
CA LEU A 148 19.89 -12.37 -24.44
C LEU A 148 19.27 -13.74 -24.14
N CYS A 149 18.09 -13.79 -23.53
CA CYS A 149 17.40 -15.05 -23.29
C CYS A 149 16.89 -15.68 -24.58
N TYR A 150 16.42 -14.91 -25.56
CA TYR A 150 16.09 -15.47 -26.88
C TYR A 150 17.28 -16.17 -27.52
N ALA A 151 18.47 -15.56 -27.41
CA ALA A 151 19.69 -16.17 -27.90
C ALA A 151 20.09 -17.42 -27.09
N LEU A 152 20.06 -17.31 -25.76
CA LEU A 152 20.44 -18.38 -24.84
C LEU A 152 19.57 -19.63 -24.98
N TYR A 153 18.27 -19.45 -25.23
CA TYR A 153 17.31 -20.53 -25.45
C TYR A 153 17.16 -20.93 -26.92
N LYS A 154 17.92 -20.32 -27.83
CA LYS A 154 17.85 -20.56 -29.29
C LYS A 154 16.43 -20.44 -29.83
N VAL A 155 15.73 -19.39 -29.39
CA VAL A 155 14.39 -19.04 -29.90
C VAL A 155 14.47 -18.71 -31.39
N ASP A 156 15.55 -18.04 -31.80
CA ASP A 156 15.87 -17.74 -33.20
C ASP A 156 17.39 -17.70 -33.38
N ASP A 157 17.96 -18.64 -34.13
CA ASP A 157 19.41 -18.75 -34.34
C ASP A 157 20.00 -17.52 -35.07
N ALA A 158 19.21 -16.83 -35.92
CA ALA A 158 19.66 -15.63 -36.62
C ALA A 158 19.67 -14.38 -35.70
N ALA A 159 18.85 -14.36 -34.65
CA ALA A 159 18.90 -13.33 -33.61
C ALA A 159 20.17 -13.44 -32.74
N VAL A 160 20.63 -14.68 -32.48
CA VAL A 160 21.86 -14.97 -31.73
C VAL A 160 23.09 -14.37 -32.41
N GLU A 161 23.16 -14.44 -33.74
CA GLU A 161 24.32 -14.00 -34.53
C GLU A 161 24.28 -12.50 -34.86
N ALA A 162 23.09 -11.91 -35.02
CA ALA A 162 22.92 -10.53 -35.44
C ALA A 162 23.05 -9.48 -34.31
N ASP A 163 22.69 -9.83 -33.07
CA ASP A 163 22.71 -8.90 -31.92
C ASP A 163 24.06 -8.93 -31.16
N GLY A 164 25.16 -9.19 -31.88
CA GLY A 164 26.51 -9.53 -31.41
C GLY A 164 27.27 -8.51 -30.53
N SER A 165 26.58 -7.65 -29.77
CA SER A 165 27.18 -6.82 -28.72
C SER A 165 26.28 -6.83 -27.48
N LEU A 166 26.60 -7.74 -26.57
CA LEU A 166 26.17 -7.73 -25.16
C LEU A 166 27.02 -6.77 -24.31
N ALA A 167 27.87 -5.96 -24.94
CA ALA A 167 28.74 -5.02 -24.25
C ALA A 167 27.94 -3.79 -23.81
N ILE A 168 27.79 -3.66 -22.50
CA ILE A 168 27.06 -2.59 -21.83
C ILE A 168 28.00 -1.37 -21.76
N ALA A 169 28.17 -0.66 -22.87
CA ALA A 169 29.11 0.46 -22.92
C ALA A 169 28.47 1.81 -22.52
N ALA A 170 27.14 1.95 -22.67
CA ALA A 170 26.34 3.07 -22.17
C ALA A 170 24.85 2.69 -22.16
N PHE A 171 24.10 3.15 -21.15
CA PHE A 171 22.64 3.05 -21.13
C PHE A 171 22.06 4.23 -21.91
N PRO A 172 21.46 4.03 -23.10
CA PRO A 172 20.75 5.10 -23.76
C PRO A 172 19.54 5.52 -22.91
N GLU A 173 19.10 6.77 -23.06
CA GLU A 173 17.80 7.17 -22.52
C GLU A 173 16.70 6.48 -23.33
N VAL A 174 15.95 5.60 -22.68
CA VAL A 174 14.87 4.81 -23.27
C VAL A 174 13.58 5.10 -22.53
N THR A 175 12.56 5.47 -23.31
CA THR A 175 11.21 5.67 -22.78
C THR A 175 10.33 4.47 -23.12
N ALA A 176 9.42 4.10 -22.22
CA ALA A 176 8.37 3.14 -22.55
C ALA A 176 7.60 3.63 -23.80
N GLY A 177 7.28 2.73 -24.71
CA GLY A 177 6.77 3.03 -26.05
C GLY A 177 7.80 2.79 -27.15
N GLN A 178 9.10 2.89 -26.85
CA GLN A 178 10.18 2.76 -27.84
C GLN A 178 10.73 1.33 -27.97
N ARG A 179 10.19 0.34 -27.24
CA ARG A 179 10.64 -1.06 -27.36
C ARG A 179 10.09 -1.70 -28.64
N PRO A 180 10.78 -2.68 -29.25
CA PRO A 180 10.36 -3.29 -30.51
C PRO A 180 8.90 -3.78 -30.52
N PHE A 181 8.46 -4.52 -29.50
CA PHE A 181 7.05 -4.96 -29.45
C PHE A 181 6.05 -3.82 -29.31
N GLU A 182 6.41 -2.72 -28.64
CA GLU A 182 5.52 -1.56 -28.44
C GLU A 182 5.34 -0.80 -29.75
N ILE A 183 6.43 -0.60 -30.51
CA ILE A 183 6.36 0.04 -31.83
C ILE A 183 5.51 -0.81 -32.77
N ARG A 184 5.76 -2.13 -32.82
CA ARG A 184 4.94 -3.06 -33.62
C ARG A 184 3.47 -3.03 -33.21
N LEU A 185 3.19 -2.98 -31.90
CA LEU A 185 1.82 -2.89 -31.37
C LEU A 185 1.16 -1.57 -31.76
N ALA A 186 1.86 -0.44 -31.64
CA ALA A 186 1.35 0.88 -32.00
C ALA A 186 1.03 0.99 -33.49
N CYS A 187 1.95 0.52 -34.36
CA CYS A 187 1.71 0.48 -35.80
C CYS A 187 0.48 -0.38 -36.16
N LYS A 188 0.35 -1.56 -35.52
CA LYS A 188 -0.82 -2.43 -35.71
C LYS A 188 -2.11 -1.75 -35.24
N ASP A 189 -2.08 -1.07 -34.10
CA ASP A 189 -3.24 -0.37 -33.54
C ASP A 189 -3.74 0.75 -34.47
N VAL A 190 -2.82 1.54 -35.04
CA VAL A 190 -3.16 2.57 -36.02
C VAL A 190 -3.86 1.97 -37.23
N LEU A 191 -3.37 0.86 -37.77
CA LEU A 191 -3.99 0.18 -38.91
C LEU A 191 -5.41 -0.30 -38.58
N ILE A 192 -5.60 -0.93 -37.41
CA ILE A 192 -6.91 -1.40 -36.96
C ILE A 192 -7.88 -0.22 -36.79
N ARG A 193 -7.45 0.87 -36.17
CA ARG A 193 -8.28 2.08 -35.99
C ARG A 193 -8.67 2.70 -37.32
N ASN A 194 -7.75 2.76 -38.27
CA ASN A 194 -8.02 3.26 -39.62
C ASN A 194 -9.02 2.35 -40.36
N ASP A 195 -8.86 1.04 -40.29
CA ASP A 195 -9.80 0.09 -40.90
C ASP A 195 -11.22 0.22 -40.32
N ILE A 196 -11.34 0.42 -39.01
CA ILE A 196 -12.63 0.68 -38.35
C ILE A 196 -13.23 2.01 -38.82
N ALA A 197 -12.42 3.07 -38.89
CA ALA A 197 -12.86 4.39 -39.37
C ALA A 197 -13.33 4.35 -40.84
N ASP A 198 -12.67 3.52 -41.66
CA ASP A 198 -13.03 3.25 -43.06
C ASP A 198 -14.26 2.33 -43.19
N GLY A 199 -14.82 1.83 -42.09
CA GLY A 199 -15.96 0.91 -42.09
C GLY A 199 -15.62 -0.52 -42.56
N LYS A 200 -14.34 -0.89 -42.60
CA LYS A 200 -13.92 -2.26 -42.94
C LYS A 200 -14.26 -3.21 -41.80
N ARG A 201 -14.72 -4.40 -42.15
CA ARG A 201 -15.03 -5.45 -41.17
C ARG A 201 -13.73 -6.08 -40.68
N THR A 202 -13.26 -5.66 -39.50
CA THR A 202 -12.14 -6.27 -38.78
C THR A 202 -12.63 -7.27 -37.73
N THR A 203 -11.83 -8.31 -37.47
CA THR A 203 -12.00 -9.26 -36.34
C THR A 203 -11.14 -8.90 -35.14
N GLU A 204 -10.26 -7.91 -35.29
CA GLU A 204 -9.34 -7.45 -34.26
C GLU A 204 -9.79 -6.09 -33.71
N GLU A 205 -9.72 -5.92 -32.40
CA GLU A 205 -10.07 -4.69 -31.70
C GLU A 205 -8.82 -3.83 -31.45
N PRO A 206 -8.95 -2.49 -31.40
CA PRO A 206 -7.86 -1.60 -30.98
C PRO A 206 -7.34 -1.99 -29.59
N THR A 207 -6.04 -1.84 -29.38
CA THR A 207 -5.43 -2.12 -28.07
C THR A 207 -5.68 -0.97 -27.10
N ILE A 208 -5.82 -1.33 -25.82
CA ILE A 208 -5.89 -0.38 -24.70
C ILE A 208 -4.56 -0.32 -23.92
N TRP A 209 -3.49 -0.97 -24.41
CA TRP A 209 -2.20 -1.05 -23.74
C TRP A 209 -1.64 0.32 -23.38
N PHE A 210 -1.58 1.22 -24.34
CA PHE A 210 -1.01 2.56 -24.18
C PHE A 210 -1.81 3.39 -23.17
N ASP A 211 -3.14 3.38 -23.29
CA ASP A 211 -4.06 4.12 -22.40
C ASP A 211 -3.96 3.63 -20.95
N VAL A 212 -3.98 2.31 -20.73
CA VAL A 212 -3.94 1.72 -19.38
C VAL A 212 -2.60 1.97 -18.69
N HIS A 213 -1.51 2.05 -19.45
CA HIS A 213 -0.17 2.21 -18.92
C HIS A 213 0.33 3.67 -18.93
N GLY A 214 -0.42 4.60 -19.54
CA GLY A 214 -0.02 6.01 -19.68
C GLY A 214 1.26 6.16 -20.52
N ILE A 215 1.40 5.33 -21.55
CA ILE A 215 2.57 5.29 -22.45
C ILE A 215 2.18 5.98 -23.75
N GLU A 216 3.02 6.91 -24.22
CA GLU A 216 2.83 7.52 -25.53
C GLU A 216 3.20 6.50 -26.63
N PRO A 217 2.28 6.18 -27.56
CA PRO A 217 2.57 5.23 -28.64
C PRO A 217 3.59 5.82 -29.63
N VAL A 218 4.64 5.06 -29.93
CA VAL A 218 5.64 5.41 -30.95
C VAL A 218 5.43 4.51 -32.17
N THR A 219 5.17 5.10 -33.33
CA THR A 219 4.95 4.36 -34.59
C THR A 219 6.09 4.49 -35.58
N ASP A 220 7.04 5.39 -35.33
CA ASP A 220 8.18 5.66 -36.19
C ASP A 220 9.47 5.64 -35.35
N THR A 221 10.44 4.83 -35.76
CA THR A 221 11.75 4.73 -35.09
C THR A 221 12.53 6.04 -35.17
N ALA A 222 12.20 6.95 -36.10
CA ALA A 222 12.78 8.29 -36.17
C ALA A 222 12.56 9.12 -34.89
N ALA A 223 11.54 8.79 -34.07
CA ALA A 223 11.31 9.42 -32.77
C ALA A 223 12.34 9.02 -31.69
N ILE A 224 13.18 8.01 -31.94
CA ILE A 224 14.23 7.58 -31.03
C ILE A 224 15.46 8.45 -31.27
N GLU A 225 15.80 9.33 -30.32
CA GLU A 225 16.91 10.28 -30.48
C GLU A 225 18.28 9.60 -30.59
N ASP A 226 18.55 8.62 -29.72
CA ASP A 226 19.81 7.87 -29.73
C ASP A 226 19.94 6.99 -30.99
N ALA A 227 20.90 7.31 -31.86
CA ALA A 227 21.08 6.66 -33.14
C ALA A 227 21.51 5.18 -33.02
N ALA A 228 22.28 4.82 -31.99
CA ALA A 228 22.72 3.45 -31.78
C ALA A 228 21.56 2.58 -31.27
N TYR A 229 20.76 3.11 -30.33
CA TYR A 229 19.55 2.45 -29.86
C TYR A 229 18.50 2.33 -30.98
N ARG A 230 18.31 3.38 -31.79
CA ARG A 230 17.42 3.34 -32.96
C ARG A 230 17.79 2.23 -33.93
N ALA A 231 19.06 2.16 -34.35
CA ALA A 231 19.55 1.13 -35.26
C ALA A 231 19.34 -0.29 -34.69
N ARG A 232 19.52 -0.46 -33.38
CA ARG A 232 19.25 -1.73 -32.68
C ARG A 232 17.76 -2.09 -32.72
N VAL A 233 16.87 -1.13 -32.44
CA VAL A 233 15.42 -1.34 -32.50
C VAL A 233 14.97 -1.69 -33.92
N GLU A 234 15.49 -1.01 -34.95
CA GLU A 234 15.19 -1.30 -36.35
C GLU A 234 15.63 -2.71 -36.77
N ALA A 235 16.85 -3.12 -36.39
CA ALA A 235 17.34 -4.47 -36.64
C ALA A 235 16.45 -5.54 -35.96
N ARG A 236 16.00 -5.27 -34.74
CA ARG A 236 15.10 -6.14 -33.97
C ARG A 236 13.70 -6.22 -34.56
N LEU A 237 13.14 -5.10 -35.04
CA LEU A 237 11.87 -5.09 -35.77
C LEU A 237 11.94 -5.97 -37.03
N ALA A 238 13.02 -5.83 -37.83
CA ALA A 238 13.24 -6.68 -39.00
C ALA A 238 13.41 -8.18 -38.65
N LEU A 239 13.98 -8.50 -37.48
CA LEU A 239 14.06 -9.86 -36.95
C LEU A 239 12.68 -10.41 -36.58
N ILE A 240 11.87 -9.62 -35.89
CA ILE A 240 10.51 -9.99 -35.51
C ILE A 240 9.64 -10.25 -36.74
N GLU A 241 9.76 -9.43 -37.80
CA GLU A 241 8.97 -9.61 -39.02
C GLU A 241 9.21 -10.97 -39.69
N ARG A 242 10.44 -11.49 -39.66
CA ARG A 242 10.80 -12.76 -40.31
C ARG A 242 10.68 -14.00 -39.42
N SER A 243 10.57 -13.84 -38.10
CA SER A 243 10.60 -14.95 -37.15
C SER A 243 9.27 -15.15 -36.42
N ALA A 244 8.55 -16.22 -36.75
CA ALA A 244 7.29 -16.56 -36.09
C ALA A 244 7.46 -16.80 -34.57
N ALA A 245 8.61 -17.32 -34.14
CA ALA A 245 8.92 -17.53 -32.73
C ALA A 245 9.07 -16.19 -31.98
N LEU A 246 9.81 -15.23 -32.56
CA LEU A 246 9.93 -13.89 -31.97
C LEU A 246 8.58 -13.16 -31.96
N GLN A 247 7.75 -13.31 -33.00
CA GLN A 247 6.40 -12.71 -33.00
C GLN A 247 5.52 -13.18 -31.86
N LEU A 248 5.72 -14.42 -31.37
CA LEU A 248 5.01 -14.96 -30.21
C LEU A 248 5.52 -14.40 -28.88
N LEU A 249 6.80 -14.05 -28.77
CA LEU A 249 7.39 -13.54 -27.53
C LEU A 249 7.30 -12.01 -27.43
N GLU A 250 7.55 -11.32 -28.54
CA GLU A 250 7.47 -9.87 -28.71
C GLU A 250 6.02 -9.41 -28.86
N GLN A 251 5.27 -9.61 -27.77
CA GLN A 251 3.92 -9.11 -27.57
C GLN A 251 3.67 -8.79 -26.08
N PRO A 252 2.70 -7.91 -25.77
CA PRO A 252 2.50 -7.37 -24.42
C PRO A 252 2.24 -8.42 -23.33
N THR A 253 1.82 -9.62 -23.73
CA THR A 253 1.53 -10.73 -22.82
C THR A 253 2.75 -11.19 -22.05
N TYR A 254 3.94 -11.16 -22.64
CA TYR A 254 5.14 -11.77 -22.08
C TYR A 254 6.19 -10.75 -21.62
N LYS A 255 6.08 -9.51 -22.09
CA LYS A 255 7.00 -8.43 -21.77
C LYS A 255 6.67 -7.77 -20.44
N ARG A 256 7.70 -7.25 -19.76
CA ARG A 256 7.55 -6.52 -18.50
C ARG A 256 6.75 -5.23 -18.73
N ARG A 257 5.80 -4.98 -17.84
CA ARG A 257 5.02 -3.73 -17.78
C ARG A 257 5.78 -2.70 -16.96
N TRP A 258 5.90 -1.52 -17.52
CA TRP A 258 6.45 -0.35 -16.85
C TRP A 258 5.31 0.64 -16.64
N TYR A 259 5.33 1.31 -15.50
CA TYR A 259 4.31 2.28 -15.13
C TYR A 259 4.98 3.63 -14.98
N LYS A 260 4.32 4.67 -15.47
CA LYS A 260 4.75 6.04 -15.20
C LYS A 260 4.56 6.33 -13.70
N PRO A 261 5.61 6.71 -12.96
CA PRO A 261 5.45 7.09 -11.57
C PRO A 261 4.59 8.34 -11.43
N ASP A 262 3.71 8.36 -10.41
CA ASP A 262 3.05 9.58 -9.95
C ASP A 262 3.82 10.11 -8.74
N TYR A 263 4.90 10.85 -9.02
CA TYR A 263 5.77 11.37 -7.96
C TYR A 263 5.05 12.33 -7.03
N GLU A 264 4.09 13.10 -7.52
CA GLU A 264 3.33 14.03 -6.68
C GLU A 264 2.45 13.27 -5.68
N ALA A 265 1.79 12.19 -6.11
CA ALA A 265 1.03 11.34 -5.21
C ALA A 265 1.93 10.60 -4.21
N GLU A 266 3.04 10.01 -4.67
CA GLU A 266 4.02 9.33 -3.80
C GLU A 266 4.57 10.29 -2.75
N GLU A 267 4.92 11.51 -3.14
CA GLU A 267 5.47 12.51 -2.23
C GLU A 267 4.43 13.02 -1.24
N ARG A 268 3.21 13.31 -1.70
CA ARG A 268 2.11 13.72 -0.82
C ARG A 268 1.80 12.64 0.22
N GLU A 269 1.74 11.37 -0.19
CA GLU A 269 1.51 10.24 0.73
C GLU A 269 2.65 10.10 1.74
N ALA A 270 3.91 10.20 1.30
CA ALA A 270 5.06 10.08 2.18
C ALA A 270 5.21 11.27 3.15
N LEU A 271 4.94 12.51 2.71
CA LEU A 271 4.93 13.69 3.58
C LEU A 271 3.83 13.57 4.66
N ASP A 272 2.67 13.02 4.29
CA ASP A 272 1.58 12.75 5.23
C ASP A 272 1.92 11.65 6.22
N GLY A 273 2.44 10.53 5.73
CA GLY A 273 2.88 9.43 6.57
C GLY A 273 3.95 9.88 7.56
N TRP A 274 4.96 10.60 7.10
CA TRP A 274 6.04 11.10 7.95
C TRP A 274 5.53 12.08 9.02
N LEU A 275 4.63 13.00 8.68
CA LEU A 275 4.07 13.93 9.66
C LEU A 275 3.15 13.21 10.66
N ALA A 276 2.39 12.21 10.22
CA ALA A 276 1.62 11.33 11.10
C ALA A 276 2.51 10.53 12.06
N ASP A 277 3.64 10.00 11.57
CA ASP A 277 4.63 9.29 12.39
C ASP A 277 5.20 10.20 13.47
N ARG A 278 5.55 11.45 13.14
CA ARG A 278 6.03 12.43 14.14
C ARG A 278 4.99 12.76 15.19
N LEU A 279 3.75 12.98 14.77
CA LEU A 279 2.64 13.22 15.70
C LEU A 279 2.40 12.01 16.60
N GLU A 280 2.45 10.80 16.05
CA GLU A 280 2.26 9.57 16.81
C GLU A 280 3.40 9.34 17.81
N ASP A 281 4.66 9.58 17.42
CA ASP A 281 5.81 9.47 18.31
C ASP A 281 5.72 10.45 19.49
N TRP A 282 5.28 11.68 19.25
CA TRP A 282 4.97 12.60 20.33
C TRP A 282 3.78 12.11 21.17
N ALA A 283 2.69 11.65 20.55
CA ALA A 283 1.50 11.18 21.25
C ALA A 283 1.77 9.98 22.18
N LYS A 284 2.69 9.07 21.80
CA LYS A 284 3.15 7.95 22.65
C LYS A 284 3.72 8.40 23.99
N THR A 285 4.27 9.62 24.06
CA THR A 285 4.84 10.18 25.29
C THR A 285 3.80 10.82 26.21
N GLN A 286 2.57 10.98 25.72
CA GLN A 286 1.49 11.63 26.48
C GLN A 286 0.74 10.59 27.32
N ALA A 287 0.60 10.89 28.61
CA ALA A 287 -0.21 10.09 29.55
C ALA A 287 -1.69 10.49 29.55
N SER A 288 -2.01 11.70 29.10
CA SER A 288 -3.35 12.27 29.12
C SER A 288 -3.78 12.71 27.70
N PRO A 289 -5.10 12.86 27.45
CA PRO A 289 -5.59 13.39 26.19
C PRO A 289 -5.07 14.78 25.89
N TRP A 290 -4.92 15.08 24.61
CA TRP A 290 -4.35 16.31 24.11
C TRP A 290 -5.22 16.95 23.03
N THR A 291 -5.07 18.25 22.85
CA THR A 291 -5.69 19.00 21.76
C THR A 291 -4.71 19.17 20.59
N LEU A 292 -5.24 19.46 19.40
CA LEU A 292 -4.43 19.77 18.23
C LEU A 292 -3.54 21.00 18.45
N ALA A 293 -3.99 21.97 19.27
CA ALA A 293 -3.18 23.12 19.64
C ALA A 293 -1.98 22.73 20.50
N GLN A 294 -2.14 21.82 21.46
CA GLN A 294 -1.03 21.30 22.26
C GLN A 294 -0.01 20.54 21.39
N ALA A 295 -0.51 19.70 20.48
CA ALA A 295 0.34 18.99 19.51
C ALA A 295 1.11 19.96 18.60
N ALA A 296 0.43 20.99 18.09
CA ALA A 296 1.07 22.00 17.25
C ALA A 296 2.17 22.75 17.99
N VAL A 297 1.92 23.21 19.23
CA VAL A 297 2.93 23.87 20.05
C VAL A 297 4.15 22.97 20.30
N ALA A 298 3.93 21.68 20.53
CA ALA A 298 5.02 20.73 20.75
C ALA A 298 5.90 20.53 19.49
N LEU A 299 5.29 20.49 18.31
CA LEU A 299 5.96 20.16 17.05
C LEU A 299 6.45 21.39 16.25
N GLU A 300 5.93 22.59 16.53
CA GLU A 300 6.25 23.82 15.77
C GLU A 300 7.74 24.18 15.81
N GLY A 301 8.42 23.86 16.92
CA GLY A 301 9.85 24.09 17.08
C GLY A 301 10.74 23.22 16.19
N GLU A 302 10.22 22.12 15.64
CA GLU A 302 11.02 21.18 14.84
C GLU A 302 11.25 21.70 13.41
N PRO A 303 12.52 21.94 13.00
CA PRO A 303 12.80 22.42 11.64
C PRO A 303 12.27 21.50 10.55
N ALA A 304 12.29 20.18 10.80
CA ALA A 304 11.81 19.18 9.85
C ALA A 304 10.29 19.21 9.69
N VAL A 305 9.52 19.36 10.77
CA VAL A 305 8.05 19.51 10.71
C VAL A 305 7.67 20.73 9.89
N ARG A 306 8.34 21.86 10.13
CA ARG A 306 8.11 23.09 9.35
C ARG A 306 8.40 22.89 7.86
N ALA A 307 9.56 22.32 7.54
CA ALA A 307 9.95 22.05 6.16
C ALA A 307 8.95 21.16 5.42
N VAL A 308 8.50 20.07 6.07
CA VAL A 308 7.51 19.14 5.51
C VAL A 308 6.18 19.83 5.26
N CYS A 309 5.70 20.64 6.22
CA CYS A 309 4.43 21.36 6.05
C CYS A 309 4.51 22.43 4.94
N GLU A 310 5.62 23.19 4.85
CA GLU A 310 5.81 24.16 3.77
C GLU A 310 5.82 23.51 2.40
N VAL A 311 6.56 22.39 2.24
CA VAL A 311 6.62 21.64 0.98
C VAL A 311 5.27 21.04 0.62
N ARG A 312 4.57 20.44 1.60
CA ARG A 312 3.26 19.82 1.39
C ARG A 312 2.18 20.84 1.00
N THR A 313 2.16 22.00 1.64
CA THR A 313 1.14 23.03 1.39
C THR A 313 1.51 23.98 0.25
N GLY A 314 2.79 24.03 -0.13
CA GLY A 314 3.33 24.98 -1.09
C GLY A 314 3.42 26.41 -0.57
N ARG A 315 3.25 26.64 0.75
CA ARG A 315 3.20 27.98 1.35
C ARG A 315 3.89 28.02 2.71
N LYS A 316 4.40 29.20 3.08
CA LYS A 316 5.03 29.43 4.40
C LYS A 316 4.04 29.83 5.50
N ASP A 317 2.89 30.35 5.11
CA ASP A 317 1.81 30.80 6.00
C ASP A 317 0.77 29.70 6.26
N TYR A 318 1.23 28.45 6.40
CA TYR A 318 0.37 27.32 6.71
C TYR A 318 -0.05 27.33 8.19
N SER A 319 -1.17 26.67 8.51
CA SER A 319 -1.57 26.43 9.89
C SER A 319 -1.21 25.00 10.29
N LEU A 320 -0.27 24.84 11.22
CA LEU A 320 0.11 23.51 11.71
C LEU A 320 -1.09 22.79 12.34
N VAL A 321 -1.94 23.51 13.08
CA VAL A 321 -3.17 22.94 13.65
C VAL A 321 -4.08 22.38 12.57
N ALA A 322 -4.24 23.08 11.44
CA ALA A 322 -5.06 22.60 10.32
C ALA A 322 -4.46 21.35 9.64
N GLU A 323 -3.13 21.30 9.48
CA GLU A 323 -2.45 20.14 8.91
C GLU A 323 -2.55 18.92 9.83
N LEU A 324 -2.33 19.09 11.14
CA LEU A 324 -2.49 18.02 12.13
C LEU A 324 -3.95 17.56 12.21
N LYS A 325 -4.92 18.48 12.14
CA LYS A 325 -6.34 18.14 12.13
C LYS A 325 -6.68 17.17 11.00
N ARG A 326 -6.25 17.48 9.79
CA ARG A 326 -6.52 16.66 8.60
C ARG A 326 -5.92 15.26 8.73
N LEU A 327 -4.74 15.13 9.32
CA LEU A 327 -4.13 13.82 9.61
C LEU A 327 -4.93 13.04 10.66
N VAL A 328 -5.17 13.67 11.81
CA VAL A 328 -5.85 13.02 12.94
C VAL A 328 -7.28 12.62 12.59
N GLU A 329 -8.05 13.43 11.85
CA GLU A 329 -9.40 13.07 11.41
C GLU A 329 -9.40 11.84 10.48
N GLY A 330 -8.33 11.63 9.72
CA GLY A 330 -8.16 10.48 8.83
C GLY A 330 -7.72 9.20 9.55
N ASP A 331 -7.05 9.33 10.69
CA ASP A 331 -6.39 8.26 11.45
C ASP A 331 -6.91 8.14 12.89
N SER A 332 -8.11 8.65 13.16
CA SER A 332 -8.81 8.49 14.44
C SER A 332 -10.18 7.86 14.28
N VAL A 333 -10.56 7.09 15.30
CA VAL A 333 -11.91 6.55 15.46
C VAL A 333 -12.43 6.96 16.84
N PRO A 334 -13.68 7.44 16.97
CA PRO A 334 -14.30 7.69 18.26
C PRO A 334 -14.31 6.44 19.16
N GLY A 335 -14.28 6.64 20.47
CA GLY A 335 -14.37 5.53 21.41
C GLY A 335 -15.74 4.87 21.42
N ASN A 336 -16.80 5.67 21.32
CA ASN A 336 -18.17 5.21 21.45
C ASN A 336 -18.71 4.53 20.19
N LYS A 337 -19.28 3.34 20.36
CA LYS A 337 -19.86 2.55 19.26
C LYS A 337 -20.98 3.27 18.49
N HIS A 338 -21.78 4.10 19.15
CA HIS A 338 -22.87 4.86 18.50
C HIS A 338 -22.35 5.94 17.55
N GLN A 339 -21.13 6.45 17.76
CA GLN A 339 -20.48 7.39 16.85
C GLN A 339 -19.74 6.69 15.70
N VAL A 340 -19.49 5.38 15.81
CA VAL A 340 -18.72 4.59 14.84
C VAL A 340 -19.64 3.86 13.86
N TYR A 341 -20.74 3.29 14.34
CA TYR A 341 -21.61 2.41 13.57
C TYR A 341 -22.98 3.03 13.29
N LYS A 342 -23.54 2.67 12.13
CA LYS A 342 -24.97 2.87 11.85
C LYS A 342 -25.80 1.79 12.55
N ALA A 343 -27.12 1.91 12.54
CA ALA A 343 -28.05 0.93 13.16
C ALA A 343 -27.70 -0.54 12.85
N LYS A 344 -27.50 -0.89 11.57
CA LYS A 344 -27.12 -2.26 11.17
C LYS A 344 -25.74 -2.67 11.70
N GLY A 345 -24.80 -1.73 11.79
CA GLY A 345 -23.49 -1.97 12.38
C GLY A 345 -23.59 -2.19 13.89
N LEU A 346 -24.47 -1.48 14.59
CA LEU A 346 -24.73 -1.69 16.03
C LEU A 346 -25.30 -3.08 16.32
N GLU A 347 -26.18 -3.61 15.46
CA GLU A 347 -26.67 -4.99 15.58
C GLU A 347 -25.52 -6.02 15.48
N LYS A 348 -24.61 -5.82 14.51
CA LYS A 348 -23.41 -6.65 14.37
C LYS A 348 -22.49 -6.48 15.56
N ARG A 349 -22.28 -5.26 16.04
CA ARG A 349 -21.47 -4.95 17.21
C ARG A 349 -21.98 -5.64 18.46
N ALA A 350 -23.29 -5.66 18.67
CA ALA A 350 -23.89 -6.40 19.77
C ALA A 350 -23.66 -7.92 19.64
N ALA A 351 -23.67 -8.48 18.41
CA ALA A 351 -23.31 -9.88 18.20
C ALA A 351 -21.84 -10.16 18.52
N TRP A 352 -20.93 -9.27 18.12
CA TRP A 352 -19.51 -9.34 18.48
C TRP A 352 -19.28 -9.25 19.98
N GLU A 353 -19.90 -8.29 20.66
CA GLU A 353 -19.80 -8.13 22.13
C GLU A 353 -20.30 -9.37 22.88
N ARG A 354 -21.37 -10.02 22.39
CA ARG A 354 -21.81 -11.31 22.93
C ARG A 354 -20.79 -12.43 22.70
N THR A 355 -20.21 -12.53 21.50
CA THR A 355 -19.14 -13.49 21.21
C THR A 355 -17.96 -13.28 22.15
N TRP A 356 -17.50 -12.04 22.37
CA TRP A 356 -16.41 -11.74 23.29
C TRP A 356 -16.75 -12.10 24.74
N ALA A 357 -17.96 -11.79 25.20
CA ALA A 357 -18.41 -12.16 26.55
C ALA A 357 -18.39 -13.69 26.75
N LEU A 358 -18.79 -14.46 25.74
CA LEU A 358 -18.70 -15.92 25.76
C LEU A 358 -17.26 -16.42 25.72
N GLN A 359 -16.38 -15.82 24.92
CA GLN A 359 -14.94 -16.14 24.93
C GLN A 359 -14.32 -15.88 26.32
N HIS A 360 -14.66 -14.76 26.95
CA HIS A 360 -14.22 -14.48 28.32
C HIS A 360 -14.77 -15.49 29.33
N ALA A 361 -15.97 -16.04 29.12
CA ALA A 361 -16.52 -17.12 29.96
C ALA A 361 -15.76 -18.43 29.74
N GLU A 362 -15.47 -18.77 28.48
CA GLU A 362 -14.62 -19.91 28.12
C GLU A 362 -13.22 -19.80 28.76
N ASP A 363 -12.60 -18.61 28.72
CA ASP A 363 -11.30 -18.34 29.35
C ASP A 363 -11.33 -18.54 30.88
N ARG A 364 -12.48 -18.35 31.53
CA ARG A 364 -12.70 -18.66 32.95
C ARG A 364 -12.96 -20.15 33.22
N GLY A 365 -12.98 -20.98 32.19
CA GLY A 365 -13.24 -22.43 32.27
C GLY A 365 -14.70 -22.83 32.18
N GLU A 366 -15.60 -21.91 31.81
CA GLU A 366 -17.02 -22.21 31.58
C GLU A 366 -17.19 -22.96 30.24
N LYS A 367 -18.08 -23.96 30.19
CA LYS A 367 -18.39 -24.67 28.94
C LYS A 367 -19.47 -23.91 28.18
N VAL A 368 -19.06 -23.11 27.20
CA VAL A 368 -19.95 -22.29 26.36
C VAL A 368 -19.71 -22.54 24.88
N ASP A 369 -20.75 -22.38 24.06
CA ASP A 369 -20.63 -22.42 22.60
C ASP A 369 -20.43 -21.00 22.06
N VAL A 370 -19.36 -20.77 21.31
CA VAL A 370 -18.94 -19.43 20.86
C VAL A 370 -19.29 -19.27 19.37
N PRO A 371 -20.37 -18.56 19.02
CA PRO A 371 -20.78 -18.38 17.64
C PRO A 371 -19.81 -17.46 16.89
N VAL A 372 -19.62 -17.75 15.60
CA VAL A 372 -18.85 -16.88 14.69
C VAL A 372 -19.66 -15.61 14.40
N PRO A 373 -19.16 -14.42 14.74
CA PRO A 373 -19.91 -13.18 14.56
C PRO A 373 -19.95 -12.75 13.08
N PRO A 374 -20.95 -11.96 12.68
CA PRO A 374 -21.10 -11.50 11.29
C PRO A 374 -19.98 -10.54 10.88
N LYS A 375 -19.57 -10.60 9.61
CA LYS A 375 -18.58 -9.67 9.03
C LYS A 375 -19.22 -8.30 8.77
N TYR A 376 -18.43 -7.26 8.95
CA TYR A 376 -18.82 -5.89 8.59
C TYR A 376 -18.59 -5.60 7.10
N GLY A 377 -19.30 -4.60 6.60
CA GLY A 377 -19.09 -3.93 5.31
C GLY A 377 -19.08 -2.41 5.50
N SER A 378 -18.74 -1.66 4.44
CA SER A 378 -18.66 -0.19 4.50
C SER A 378 -19.98 0.48 4.92
N GLY A 379 -21.13 -0.10 4.57
CA GLY A 379 -22.45 0.40 4.93
C GLY A 379 -22.81 0.28 6.41
N ASP A 380 -22.02 -0.45 7.22
CA ASP A 380 -22.25 -0.60 8.65
C ASP A 380 -21.62 0.54 9.47
N PHE A 381 -20.71 1.32 8.90
CA PHE A 381 -19.97 2.40 9.56
C PHE A 381 -20.58 3.78 9.26
N ALA A 382 -20.47 4.69 10.23
CA ALA A 382 -20.91 6.08 10.09
C ALA A 382 -20.10 6.82 9.00
N LYS A 383 -18.78 6.59 8.94
CA LYS A 383 -17.87 7.19 7.95
C LYS A 383 -17.05 6.13 7.22
N ILE A 384 -16.74 6.38 5.95
CA ILE A 384 -15.89 5.48 5.16
C ILE A 384 -14.45 5.39 5.71
N GLY A 385 -13.97 6.47 6.36
CA GLY A 385 -12.69 6.46 7.07
C GLY A 385 -12.65 5.42 8.20
N TYR A 386 -13.72 5.28 8.98
CA TYR A 386 -13.80 4.27 10.03
C TYR A 386 -13.74 2.85 9.45
N TRP A 387 -14.47 2.60 8.36
CA TRP A 387 -14.38 1.33 7.64
C TRP A 387 -12.95 1.04 7.14
N ARG A 388 -12.25 2.04 6.61
CA ARG A 388 -10.85 1.90 6.15
C ARG A 388 -9.93 1.48 7.30
N LEU A 389 -10.13 2.04 8.49
CA LEU A 389 -9.33 1.76 9.69
C LEU A 389 -9.71 0.43 10.37
N ARG A 390 -10.96 -0.03 10.27
CA ARG A 390 -11.49 -1.19 11.01
C ARG A 390 -11.64 -2.47 10.16
N GLY A 391 -12.05 -2.33 8.91
CA GLY A 391 -12.25 -3.43 7.96
C GLY A 391 -13.30 -4.47 8.38
N LYS A 392 -13.30 -5.61 7.68
CA LYS A 392 -14.34 -6.66 7.78
C LYS A 392 -14.51 -7.29 9.17
N LEU A 393 -13.45 -7.24 9.98
CA LEU A 393 -13.38 -7.84 11.31
C LEU A 393 -13.31 -6.79 12.43
N ASP A 394 -13.46 -5.51 12.08
CA ASP A 394 -13.44 -4.41 13.05
C ASP A 394 -12.13 -4.34 13.87
N VAL A 395 -11.00 -4.71 13.24
CA VAL A 395 -9.68 -4.70 13.87
C VAL A 395 -9.14 -3.28 13.88
N PRO A 396 -8.81 -2.70 15.05
CA PRO A 396 -8.20 -1.38 15.16
C PRO A 396 -6.95 -1.21 14.29
N LYS A 397 -6.89 -0.13 13.51
CA LYS A 397 -5.68 0.31 12.76
C LYS A 397 -5.48 1.83 12.81
N GLU A 398 -6.33 2.53 13.53
CA GLU A 398 -6.20 3.95 13.81
C GLU A 398 -4.96 4.22 14.69
N ARG A 399 -4.31 5.36 14.48
CA ARG A 399 -3.17 5.82 15.29
C ARG A 399 -3.64 6.55 16.55
N PHE A 400 -4.82 7.17 16.46
CA PHE A 400 -5.36 8.03 17.50
C PHE A 400 -6.79 7.64 17.90
N ILE A 401 -7.16 7.99 19.12
CA ILE A 401 -8.52 7.88 19.64
C ILE A 401 -9.09 9.28 19.67
N ALA A 402 -10.30 9.49 19.16
CA ALA A 402 -11.04 10.73 19.36
C ALA A 402 -11.96 10.60 20.58
N PHE A 403 -11.78 11.44 21.59
CA PHE A 403 -12.66 11.51 22.76
C PHE A 403 -13.87 12.40 22.46
N ALA A 404 -14.66 11.96 21.48
CA ALA A 404 -15.85 12.66 21.04
C ALA A 404 -17.01 12.58 22.05
N GLU A 405 -16.80 11.84 23.16
CA GLU A 405 -17.73 11.77 24.28
C GLU A 405 -17.69 13.01 25.17
N MET A 406 -16.62 13.80 25.11
CA MET A 406 -16.52 15.07 25.84
C MET A 406 -17.43 16.13 25.22
N PRO A 407 -18.44 16.64 25.95
CA PRO A 407 -19.36 17.65 25.43
C PRO A 407 -18.63 18.94 25.05
N ARG A 408 -19.05 19.58 23.95
CA ARG A 408 -18.54 20.88 23.46
C ARG A 408 -17.06 20.88 23.02
N ALA A 409 -16.40 19.73 22.98
CA ALA A 409 -15.04 19.57 22.48
C ALA A 409 -15.06 19.50 20.93
N THR A 410 -15.23 20.64 20.25
CA THR A 410 -15.27 20.69 18.78
C THR A 410 -14.05 21.39 18.19
N GLY A 411 -13.61 20.95 17.00
CA GLY A 411 -12.49 21.56 16.29
C GLY A 411 -11.20 21.47 17.08
N GLU A 412 -10.55 22.61 17.33
CA GLU A 412 -9.27 22.69 18.05
C GLU A 412 -9.39 22.30 19.54
N ARG A 413 -10.62 22.29 20.09
CA ARG A 413 -10.88 21.85 21.47
C ARG A 413 -11.18 20.36 21.59
N ALA A 414 -11.27 19.64 20.46
CA ALA A 414 -11.43 18.20 20.48
C ALA A 414 -10.21 17.55 21.15
N LEU A 415 -10.47 16.53 21.96
CA LEU A 415 -9.45 15.77 22.66
C LEU A 415 -9.14 14.48 21.92
N TYR A 416 -7.85 14.19 21.83
CA TYR A 416 -7.32 13.00 21.19
C TYR A 416 -6.38 12.26 22.15
N GLY A 417 -6.28 10.95 21.97
CA GLY A 417 -5.32 10.10 22.67
C GLY A 417 -4.57 9.20 21.70
N TRP A 418 -3.51 8.56 22.19
CA TRP A 418 -2.81 7.55 21.41
C TRP A 418 -3.59 6.23 21.43
N ALA A 419 -3.80 5.62 20.27
CA ALA A 419 -4.57 4.37 20.16
C ALA A 419 -3.86 3.17 20.79
N GLY A 420 -2.55 3.25 21.02
CA GLY A 420 -1.76 2.19 21.63
C GLY A 420 -1.76 2.16 23.17
N TRP A 421 -2.50 3.05 23.84
CA TRP A 421 -2.67 2.96 25.29
C TRP A 421 -3.27 1.61 25.70
N THR A 422 -2.81 1.06 26.81
CA THR A 422 -3.38 -0.19 27.34
C THR A 422 -4.83 0.04 27.78
N PRO A 423 -5.68 -1.00 27.81
CA PRO A 423 -6.98 -0.98 28.46
C PRO A 423 -7.00 -0.25 29.81
N LEU A 424 -6.03 -0.51 30.70
CA LEU A 424 -5.91 0.18 31.99
C LEU A 424 -5.72 1.69 31.82
N GLN A 425 -4.74 2.11 31.03
CA GLN A 425 -4.44 3.54 30.80
C GLN A 425 -5.64 4.26 30.18
N ARG A 426 -6.29 3.62 29.20
CA ARG A 426 -7.45 4.21 28.53
C ARG A 426 -8.66 4.31 29.45
N ALA A 427 -8.90 3.33 30.33
CA ALA A 427 -9.97 3.39 31.32
C ALA A 427 -9.73 4.51 32.35
N GLN A 428 -8.48 4.69 32.82
CA GLN A 428 -8.09 5.80 33.68
C GLN A 428 -8.40 7.15 33.02
N VAL A 429 -8.01 7.32 31.76
CA VAL A 429 -8.29 8.53 30.99
C VAL A 429 -9.79 8.82 30.90
N TYR A 430 -10.64 7.81 30.68
CA TYR A 430 -12.09 8.03 30.66
C TYR A 430 -12.63 8.50 32.01
N LEU A 431 -12.13 7.96 33.12
CA LEU A 431 -12.53 8.38 34.47
C LEU A 431 -12.03 9.79 34.81
N GLU A 432 -10.80 10.15 34.43
CA GLU A 432 -10.28 11.51 34.59
C GLU A 432 -11.09 12.54 33.79
N LEU A 433 -11.50 12.17 32.57
CA LEU A 433 -12.38 13.02 31.76
C LEU A 433 -13.78 13.16 32.37
N ASP A 434 -14.29 12.10 32.99
CA ASP A 434 -15.56 12.10 33.72
C ASP A 434 -15.51 13.04 34.95
N GLU A 435 -14.48 12.93 35.80
CA GLU A 435 -14.26 13.86 36.93
C GLU A 435 -14.15 15.31 36.47
N ARG A 436 -13.45 15.54 35.36
CA ARG A 436 -13.35 16.88 34.76
C ARG A 436 -14.71 17.39 34.29
N ALA A 437 -15.54 16.54 33.69
CA ALA A 437 -16.88 16.90 33.26
C ALA A 437 -17.78 17.21 34.46
N GLU A 438 -17.69 16.44 35.54
CA GLU A 438 -18.39 16.70 36.80
C GLU A 438 -18.01 18.06 37.39
N THR A 439 -16.72 18.36 37.43
CA THR A 439 -16.19 19.64 37.93
C THR A 439 -16.71 20.82 37.09
N GLN A 440 -17.02 20.60 35.80
CA GLN A 440 -17.64 21.59 34.92
C GLN A 440 -19.17 21.69 35.07
N GLY A 441 -19.76 20.92 35.98
CA GLY A 441 -21.19 20.92 36.29
C GLY A 441 -22.04 20.14 35.29
N LEU A 442 -21.46 19.20 34.54
CA LEU A 442 -22.21 18.33 33.64
C LEU A 442 -23.00 17.28 34.44
N ALA A 443 -24.27 17.11 34.08
CA ALA A 443 -25.13 16.09 34.68
C ALA A 443 -24.61 14.68 34.32
N VAL A 444 -24.91 13.68 35.14
CA VAL A 444 -24.40 12.30 34.93
C VAL A 444 -24.86 11.74 33.58
N GLU A 445 -26.04 12.13 33.11
CA GLU A 445 -26.61 11.71 31.82
C GLU A 445 -25.79 12.19 30.63
N ASP A 446 -25.19 13.39 30.73
CA ASP A 446 -24.31 13.94 29.70
C ASP A 446 -22.92 13.28 29.72
N ARG A 447 -22.60 12.55 30.81
CA ARG A 447 -21.32 11.84 31.02
C ARG A 447 -21.37 10.35 30.70
N TYR A 448 -22.54 9.78 30.40
CA TYR A 448 -22.67 8.34 30.11
C TYR A 448 -21.75 7.83 29.01
N GLY A 449 -21.42 8.63 27.99
CA GLY A 449 -20.44 8.24 26.97
C GLY A 449 -19.05 7.97 27.54
N LEU A 450 -18.58 8.80 28.47
CA LEU A 450 -17.28 8.66 29.14
C LEU A 450 -17.28 7.44 30.07
N LEU A 451 -18.31 7.35 30.92
CA LEU A 451 -18.50 6.23 31.85
C LEU A 451 -18.61 4.89 31.10
N TRP A 452 -19.26 4.87 29.93
CA TRP A 452 -19.31 3.68 29.08
C TRP A 452 -17.94 3.30 28.55
N GLY A 453 -17.13 4.28 28.14
CA GLY A 453 -15.77 4.03 27.66
C GLY A 453 -14.92 3.30 28.70
N ALA A 454 -14.98 3.72 29.97
CA ALA A 454 -14.34 3.03 31.08
C ALA A 454 -14.98 1.66 31.36
N TRP A 455 -16.31 1.59 31.45
CA TRP A 455 -17.07 0.37 31.75
C TRP A 455 -16.81 -0.74 30.74
N PHE A 456 -16.81 -0.39 29.45
CA PHE A 456 -16.55 -1.31 28.36
C PHE A 456 -15.18 -1.97 28.50
N LEU A 457 -14.16 -1.23 28.92
CA LEU A 457 -12.78 -1.73 29.00
C LEU A 457 -12.52 -2.67 30.19
N LEU A 458 -13.38 -2.67 31.21
CA LEU A 458 -13.14 -3.40 32.47
C LEU A 458 -12.74 -4.88 32.34
N PRO A 459 -13.32 -5.69 31.41
CA PRO A 459 -12.89 -7.09 31.25
C PRO A 459 -11.42 -7.21 30.86
N TRP A 460 -10.91 -6.30 30.03
CA TRP A 460 -9.51 -6.27 29.62
C TRP A 460 -8.61 -5.63 30.69
N VAL A 461 -9.11 -4.61 31.39
CA VAL A 461 -8.40 -4.07 32.57
C VAL A 461 -8.18 -5.17 33.60
N ALA A 462 -9.15 -6.07 33.82
CA ALA A 462 -9.02 -7.16 34.78
C ALA A 462 -7.92 -8.17 34.41
N TRP A 463 -7.56 -8.30 33.13
CA TRP A 463 -6.41 -9.10 32.70
C TRP A 463 -5.07 -8.45 33.06
N GLU A 464 -4.99 -7.13 33.01
CA GLU A 464 -3.78 -6.36 33.33
C GLU A 464 -3.63 -6.12 34.84
N ASN A 465 -4.72 -5.70 35.49
CA ASN A 465 -4.78 -5.34 36.90
C ASN A 465 -6.21 -5.56 37.45
N PRO A 466 -6.48 -6.73 38.09
CA PRO A 466 -7.78 -7.04 38.67
C PRO A 466 -8.25 -6.02 39.71
N ALA A 467 -7.34 -5.53 40.58
CA ALA A 467 -7.70 -4.58 41.64
C ALA A 467 -8.19 -3.24 41.08
N ALA A 468 -7.51 -2.72 40.04
CA ALA A 468 -7.95 -1.52 39.35
C ALA A 468 -9.30 -1.72 38.65
N ALA A 469 -9.54 -2.89 38.05
CA ALA A 469 -10.82 -3.19 37.43
C ALA A 469 -11.97 -3.20 38.44
N ASP A 470 -11.74 -3.74 39.65
CA ASP A 470 -12.74 -3.74 40.73
C ASP A 470 -12.98 -2.34 41.30
N GLU A 471 -11.92 -1.54 41.46
CA GLU A 471 -12.02 -0.13 41.88
C GLU A 471 -12.82 0.69 40.87
N PHE A 472 -12.46 0.65 39.59
CA PHE A 472 -13.16 1.39 38.54
C PHE A 472 -14.61 0.93 38.39
N ARG A 473 -14.88 -0.37 38.58
CA ARG A 473 -16.23 -0.90 38.61
C ARG A 473 -17.05 -0.27 39.74
N ALA A 474 -16.50 -0.21 40.95
CA ALA A 474 -17.17 0.39 42.10
C ALA A 474 -17.49 1.87 41.86
N VAL A 475 -16.52 2.65 41.36
CA VAL A 475 -16.71 4.07 41.00
C VAL A 475 -17.87 4.25 40.02
N ILE A 476 -17.91 3.46 38.94
CA ILE A 476 -18.98 3.56 37.95
C ILE A 476 -20.33 3.12 38.55
N GLN A 477 -20.35 2.05 39.35
CA GLN A 477 -21.59 1.56 39.99
C GLN A 477 -22.16 2.53 41.01
N ASP A 478 -21.33 3.30 41.71
CA ASP A 478 -21.79 4.35 42.62
C ASP A 478 -22.49 5.49 41.87
N LEU A 479 -22.06 5.78 40.64
CA LEU A 479 -22.62 6.84 39.79
C LEU A 479 -23.90 6.42 39.06
N VAL A 480 -23.96 5.19 38.52
CA VAL A 480 -25.05 4.76 37.61
C VAL A 480 -25.80 3.50 38.08
N GLY A 481 -25.46 2.98 39.26
CA GLY A 481 -26.08 1.81 39.87
C GLY A 481 -25.38 0.49 39.53
N ALA A 482 -25.80 -0.59 40.21
CA ALA A 482 -25.13 -1.90 40.18
C ALA A 482 -25.00 -2.53 38.78
N ALA A 483 -25.89 -2.20 37.85
CA ALA A 483 -25.84 -2.70 36.48
C ALA A 483 -24.72 -2.06 35.63
N GLY A 484 -24.07 -1.00 36.12
CA GLY A 484 -23.14 -0.18 35.36
C GLY A 484 -23.85 0.59 34.24
N VAL A 485 -23.10 0.99 33.21
CA VAL A 485 -23.66 1.77 32.09
C VAL A 485 -24.44 0.86 31.15
N THR A 486 -25.76 1.04 31.13
CA THR A 486 -26.68 0.24 30.30
C THR A 486 -26.75 0.73 28.86
N GLU A 487 -27.19 -0.13 27.92
CA GLU A 487 -27.41 0.26 26.52
C GLU A 487 -28.45 1.40 26.40
N ALA A 488 -29.47 1.41 27.27
CA ALA A 488 -30.48 2.48 27.28
C ALA A 488 -29.90 3.84 27.71
N MET A 489 -29.01 3.84 28.71
CA MET A 489 -28.25 5.05 29.10
C MET A 489 -27.38 5.53 27.95
N LEU A 490 -26.66 4.62 27.30
CA LEU A 490 -25.78 4.96 26.19
C LEU A 490 -26.55 5.49 24.97
N ALA A 491 -27.69 4.88 24.62
CA ALA A 491 -28.54 5.34 23.53
C ALA A 491 -29.11 6.73 23.81
N ARG A 492 -29.57 7.00 25.05
CA ARG A 492 -30.03 8.34 25.47
C ARG A 492 -28.92 9.39 25.32
N TRP A 493 -27.70 9.04 25.72
CA TRP A 493 -26.54 9.92 25.55
C TRP A 493 -26.24 10.18 24.06
N ALA A 494 -26.28 9.14 23.22
CA ALA A 494 -26.03 9.25 21.79
C ALA A 494 -27.06 10.18 21.11
N GLU A 495 -28.35 10.06 21.45
CA GLU A 495 -29.40 10.96 20.97
C GLU A 495 -29.13 12.43 21.35
N GLY A 496 -28.72 12.68 22.61
CA GLY A 496 -28.36 14.01 23.08
C GLY A 496 -27.09 14.59 22.44
N ALA A 497 -26.14 13.72 22.07
CA ALA A 497 -24.89 14.08 21.41
C ALA A 497 -25.03 14.27 19.89
N GLY A 498 -26.19 13.92 19.31
CA GLY A 498 -26.41 13.91 17.85
C GLY A 498 -25.59 12.84 17.12
N ALA A 499 -25.32 11.73 17.79
CA ALA A 499 -24.51 10.61 17.31
C ALA A 499 -25.33 9.56 16.54
#